data_AF-A0A066TMP6-F1
#
_entry.id   AF-A0A066TMP6-F1
#
_cell.length_a   1.000
_cell.length_b   1.000
_cell.length_c   1.000
_cell.angle_alpha   90.00
_cell.angle_beta   90.00
_cell.angle_gamma   90.00
#
_symmetry.space_group_name_H-M   'P 1'
#
loop_
_entity.id
_entity.type
_entity.pdbx_description
1 polymer ?
#
loop_
_entity_poly.entity_id
_entity_poly.type
_entity_poly.pdbx_seq_one_letter_code
_entity_poly.pdbx_strand_id
1 'polypeptide(L)'
;MRWWVAVCSLVFAVGTAVQNFVVIDHDLVARAAFLAGAPLSDGFLTGLRLVGDGYLAGNLLGLLALTGRAWVFWLVLAVNATQAAGVFAIPPSVWQATLDLHGPIGLLPSLVTDGGALVLTLALLWWRFSPSGRTPPPRAPGTAAGTRTAARSAGSTPPPPGTAG
;
A
#
# COMPACT_ATOMS: atom_id res chain seq x y z
N MET A 1 3.66 -9.58 3.31
CA MET A 1 3.16 -8.19 3.46
C MET A 1 3.99 -7.37 4.43
N ARG A 2 4.01 -7.74 5.72
CA ARG A 2 4.65 -6.95 6.79
C ARG A 2 6.12 -6.59 6.53
N TRP A 3 6.90 -7.53 6.00
CA TRP A 3 8.32 -7.31 5.75
C TRP A 3 8.59 -6.28 4.64
N TRP A 4 7.92 -6.38 3.48
CA TRP A 4 8.10 -5.40 2.42
C TRP A 4 7.61 -4.01 2.85
N VAL A 5 6.54 -3.91 3.65
CA VAL A 5 6.10 -2.62 4.22
C VAL A 5 7.21 -2.02 5.06
N ALA A 6 7.81 -2.79 5.96
CA ALA A 6 8.90 -2.31 6.81
C ALA A 6 10.12 -1.88 5.98
N VAL A 7 10.49 -2.64 4.94
CA VAL A 7 11.59 -2.27 4.04
C VAL A 7 11.29 -0.97 3.29
N CYS A 8 10.09 -0.85 2.68
CA CYS A 8 9.69 0.38 2.01
C CYS A 8 9.66 1.57 2.97
N SER A 9 9.10 1.40 4.17
CA SER A 9 9.11 2.41 5.23
C SER A 9 10.52 2.85 5.61
N LEU A 10 11.50 1.93 5.69
CA LEU A 10 12.89 2.29 5.95
C LEU A 10 13.49 3.09 4.79
N VAL A 11 13.29 2.64 3.56
CA VAL A 11 13.78 3.31 2.36
C VAL A 11 13.18 4.72 2.25
N PHE A 12 11.88 4.88 2.52
CA PHE A 12 11.22 6.18 2.50
C PHE A 12 11.66 7.06 3.65
N ALA A 13 11.93 6.51 4.85
CA ALA A 13 12.52 7.29 5.93
C ALA A 13 13.88 7.87 5.53
N VAL A 14 14.77 7.06 4.94
CA VAL A 14 16.08 7.52 4.47
C VAL A 14 15.93 8.55 3.35
N GLY A 15 15.08 8.26 2.34
CA GLY A 15 14.80 9.18 1.25
C GLY A 15 14.23 10.52 1.73
N THR A 16 13.28 10.49 2.68
CA THR A 16 12.71 11.68 3.30
C THR A 16 13.76 12.46 4.08
N ALA A 17 14.63 11.80 4.84
CA ALA A 17 15.71 12.49 5.54
C ALA A 17 16.68 13.19 4.57
N VAL A 18 17.07 12.51 3.48
CA VAL A 18 17.93 13.12 2.44
C VAL A 18 17.21 14.29 1.77
N GLN A 19 15.96 14.11 1.35
CA GLN A 19 15.17 15.18 0.75
C GLN A 19 15.04 16.38 1.70
N ASN A 20 14.71 16.15 2.97
CA ASN A 20 14.37 17.20 3.94
C ASN A 20 15.59 17.99 4.44
N PHE A 21 16.74 17.32 4.60
CA PHE A 21 17.92 17.93 5.21
C PHE A 21 19.07 18.20 4.26
N VAL A 22 19.13 17.52 3.11
CA VAL A 22 20.23 17.66 2.14
C VAL A 22 19.76 18.40 0.89
N VAL A 23 18.59 18.08 0.35
CA VAL A 23 18.08 18.69 -0.89
C VAL A 23 17.29 19.97 -0.61
N ILE A 24 16.38 19.96 0.38
CA ILE A 24 15.57 21.12 0.72
C ILE A 24 16.39 22.06 1.63
N ASP A 25 17.05 23.02 0.99
CA ASP A 25 17.77 24.10 1.65
C ASP A 25 17.22 25.47 1.26
N HIS A 26 17.87 26.53 1.77
CA HIS A 26 17.46 27.89 1.51
C HIS A 26 17.63 28.28 0.02
N ASP A 27 18.68 27.78 -0.63
CA ASP A 27 19.00 28.12 -2.01
C ASP A 27 18.00 27.51 -2.98
N LEU A 28 17.59 26.26 -2.73
CA LEU A 28 16.53 25.60 -3.49
C LEU A 28 15.21 26.33 -3.35
N VAL A 29 14.82 26.71 -2.13
CA VAL A 29 13.57 27.45 -1.90
C VAL A 29 13.63 28.82 -2.58
N ALA A 30 14.74 29.56 -2.43
CA ALA A 30 14.91 30.87 -3.05
C ALA A 30 14.88 30.77 -4.58
N ARG A 31 15.52 29.76 -5.16
CA ARG A 31 15.51 29.49 -6.60
C ARG A 31 14.11 29.13 -7.09
N ALA A 32 13.39 28.27 -6.37
CA ALA A 32 12.03 27.90 -6.72
C ALA A 32 11.06 29.09 -6.64
N ALA A 33 11.20 29.96 -5.64
CA ALA A 33 10.42 31.19 -5.50
C ALA A 33 10.71 32.18 -6.65
N PHE A 34 11.98 32.36 -7.00
CA PHE A 34 12.39 33.17 -8.15
C PHE A 34 11.79 32.66 -9.46
N LEU A 35 11.89 31.35 -9.73
CA LEU A 35 11.31 30.72 -10.91
C LEU A 35 9.78 30.83 -10.95
N ALA A 36 9.13 30.88 -9.79
CA ALA A 36 7.69 31.07 -9.67
C ALA A 36 7.25 32.54 -9.74
N GLY A 37 8.19 33.50 -9.79
CA GLY A 37 7.87 34.93 -9.70
C GLY A 37 7.21 35.32 -8.37
N ALA A 38 7.44 34.54 -7.31
CA ALA A 38 6.80 34.71 -6.01
C ALA A 38 7.80 35.27 -4.98
N PRO A 39 7.34 36.09 -4.02
CA PRO A 39 8.18 36.52 -2.92
C PRO A 39 8.54 35.32 -2.03
N LEU A 40 9.78 35.28 -1.57
CA LEU A 40 10.20 34.33 -0.56
C LEU A 40 9.58 34.73 0.79
N SER A 41 8.90 33.80 1.46
CA SER A 41 8.35 34.06 2.79
C SER A 41 9.26 33.55 3.90
N ASP A 42 9.37 34.36 4.95
CA ASP A 42 10.09 33.99 6.17
C ASP A 42 9.41 32.77 6.82
N GLY A 43 10.21 31.73 7.08
CA GLY A 43 9.75 30.50 7.72
C GLY A 43 9.17 29.44 6.76
N PHE A 44 9.11 29.68 5.44
CA PHE A 44 8.67 28.65 4.49
C PHE A 44 9.51 27.38 4.57
N LEU A 45 10.84 27.53 4.59
CA LEU A 45 11.77 26.42 4.75
C LEU A 45 11.53 25.66 6.07
N THR A 46 11.27 26.38 7.16
CA THR A 46 10.94 25.77 8.45
C THR A 46 9.65 24.95 8.36
N GLY A 47 8.61 25.50 7.71
CA GLY A 47 7.35 24.79 7.47
C GLY A 47 7.55 23.51 6.66
N LEU A 48 8.31 23.58 5.56
CA LEU A 48 8.67 22.41 4.75
C LEU A 48 9.40 21.35 5.59
N ARG A 49 10.34 21.78 6.44
CA ARG A 49 11.09 20.87 7.32
C ARG A 49 10.21 20.16 8.33
N LEU A 50 9.28 20.86 8.96
CA LEU A 50 8.33 20.26 9.89
C LEU A 50 7.44 19.22 9.21
N VAL A 51 7.02 19.49 7.97
CA VAL A 51 6.27 18.51 7.16
C VAL A 51 7.14 17.29 6.86
N GLY A 52 8.39 17.49 6.43
CA GLY A 52 9.34 16.41 6.18
C GLY A 52 9.64 15.58 7.45
N ASP A 53 9.77 16.21 8.60
CA ASP A 53 9.97 15.54 9.90
C ASP A 53 8.77 14.67 10.29
N GLY A 54 7.56 15.16 10.02
CA GLY A 54 6.32 14.39 10.19
C GLY A 54 6.30 13.13 9.33
N TYR A 55 6.67 13.25 8.05
CA TYR A 55 6.80 12.10 7.15
C TYR A 55 7.89 11.14 7.58
N LEU A 56 9.05 11.65 8.02
CA LEU A 56 10.14 10.85 8.55
C LEU A 56 9.69 10.03 9.75
N ALA A 57 9.04 10.66 10.73
CA ALA A 57 8.48 9.98 11.90
C ALA A 57 7.43 8.93 11.50
N GLY A 58 6.52 9.27 10.58
CA GLY A 58 5.51 8.35 10.06
C GLY A 58 6.12 7.12 9.39
N ASN A 59 7.16 7.32 8.57
CA ASN A 59 7.89 6.23 7.91
C ASN A 59 8.65 5.37 8.93
N LEU A 60 9.28 5.95 9.96
CA LEU A 60 9.90 5.19 11.04
C LEU A 60 8.89 4.36 11.85
N LEU A 61 7.70 4.91 12.12
CA LEU A 61 6.61 4.16 12.74
C LEU A 61 6.12 3.01 11.86
N GLY A 62 6.25 3.12 10.54
CA GLY A 62 5.97 2.06 9.59
C GLY A 62 6.82 0.79 9.76
N LEU A 63 8.00 0.89 10.39
CA LEU A 63 8.82 -0.28 10.75
C LEU A 63 8.09 -1.21 11.73
N LEU A 64 7.14 -0.68 12.51
CA LEU A 64 6.29 -1.47 13.39
C LEU A 64 5.32 -2.37 12.62
N ALA A 65 5.28 -2.34 11.29
CA ALA A 65 4.45 -3.24 10.48
C ALA A 65 4.76 -4.72 10.77
N LEU A 66 5.98 -5.03 11.20
CA LEU A 66 6.40 -6.36 11.66
C LEU A 66 5.56 -6.88 12.84
N THR A 67 5.06 -5.98 13.69
CA THR A 67 4.20 -6.34 14.84
C THR A 67 2.83 -6.86 14.42
N GLY A 68 2.39 -6.60 13.18
CA GLY A 68 1.10 -7.03 12.67
C GLY A 68 -0.11 -6.29 13.24
N ARG A 69 0.09 -5.21 13.99
CA ARG A 69 -0.98 -4.42 14.59
C ARG A 69 -1.77 -3.66 13.50
N ALA A 70 -3.10 -3.75 13.55
CA ALA A 70 -3.98 -3.16 12.54
C ALA A 70 -3.84 -1.64 12.42
N TRP A 71 -3.57 -0.92 13.52
CA TRP A 71 -3.38 0.53 13.48
C TRP A 71 -2.12 0.92 12.68
N VAL A 72 -1.08 0.08 12.65
CA VAL A 72 0.14 0.36 11.88
C VAL A 72 -0.16 0.31 10.39
N PHE A 73 -1.01 -0.61 9.94
CA PHE A 73 -1.44 -0.65 8.54
C PHE A 73 -2.12 0.67 8.14
N TRP A 74 -3.06 1.16 8.97
CA TRP A 74 -3.75 2.42 8.68
C TRP A 74 -2.82 3.62 8.73
N LEU A 75 -1.88 3.65 9.68
CA LEU A 75 -0.86 4.69 9.75
C LEU A 75 0.00 4.71 8.49
N VAL A 76 0.56 3.57 8.09
CA VAL A 76 1.40 3.46 6.88
C VAL A 76 0.61 3.89 5.66
N LEU A 77 -0.64 3.43 5.52
CA LEU A 77 -1.49 3.82 4.41
C LEU A 77 -1.74 5.34 4.38
N ALA A 78 -2.05 5.95 5.52
CA ALA A 78 -2.28 7.39 5.61
C ALA A 78 -1.02 8.19 5.25
N VAL A 79 0.13 7.86 5.85
CA VAL A 79 1.42 8.52 5.59
C VAL A 79 1.81 8.41 4.12
N ASN A 80 1.69 7.22 3.53
CA ASN A 80 2.05 7.02 2.13
C ASN A 80 1.05 7.70 1.18
N ALA A 81 -0.24 7.72 1.51
CA ALA A 81 -1.23 8.40 0.68
C ALA A 81 -1.01 9.92 0.66
N THR A 82 -0.68 10.53 1.80
CA THR A 82 -0.38 11.97 1.86
C THR A 82 0.97 12.30 1.23
N GLN A 83 1.99 11.44 1.39
CA GLN A 83 3.29 11.60 0.72
C GLN A 83 3.15 11.45 -0.81
N ALA A 84 2.33 10.50 -1.28
CA ALA A 84 2.03 10.32 -2.70
C ALA A 84 1.34 11.53 -3.33
N ALA A 85 0.63 12.34 -2.55
CA ALA A 85 0.07 13.59 -3.05
C ALA A 85 1.17 14.57 -3.52
N GLY A 86 2.39 14.45 -2.98
CA GLY A 86 3.57 15.21 -3.41
C GLY A 86 3.86 15.09 -4.91
N VAL A 87 3.62 13.90 -5.51
CA VAL A 87 3.77 13.68 -6.96
C VAL A 87 2.97 14.69 -7.79
N PHE A 88 1.81 15.11 -7.28
CA PHE A 88 0.90 16.02 -7.99
C PHE A 88 0.93 17.44 -7.43
N ALA A 89 1.34 17.61 -6.16
CA ALA A 89 1.32 18.89 -5.46
C ALA A 89 2.61 19.70 -5.61
N ILE A 90 3.74 19.08 -5.95
CA ILE A 90 5.02 19.78 -6.11
C ILE A 90 4.99 20.64 -7.38
N PRO A 91 5.15 21.98 -7.28
CA PRO A 91 5.12 22.86 -8.45
C PRO A 91 6.28 22.60 -9.43
N PRO A 92 6.07 22.83 -10.75
CA PRO A 92 7.14 22.78 -11.76
C PRO A 92 8.40 23.57 -11.42
N SER A 93 8.27 24.72 -10.73
CA SER A 93 9.42 25.54 -10.32
C SER A 93 10.34 24.84 -9.33
N VAL A 94 9.82 23.98 -8.46
CA VAL A 94 10.62 23.19 -7.50
C VAL A 94 11.40 22.11 -8.23
N TRP A 95 10.77 21.44 -9.19
CA TRP A 95 11.45 20.46 -10.05
C TRP A 95 12.60 21.09 -10.83
N GLN A 96 12.35 22.24 -11.45
CA GLN A 96 13.36 22.98 -12.20
C GLN A 96 14.48 23.50 -11.28
N ALA A 97 14.16 24.04 -10.11
CA ALA A 97 15.16 24.50 -9.14
C ALA A 97 16.07 23.36 -8.67
N THR A 98 15.50 22.18 -8.43
CA THR A 98 16.27 20.99 -8.03
C THR A 98 17.22 20.55 -9.15
N LEU A 99 16.74 20.56 -10.40
CA LEU A 99 17.57 20.25 -11.57
C LEU A 99 18.70 21.27 -11.77
N ASP A 100 18.42 22.56 -11.58
CA ASP A 100 19.42 23.63 -11.73
C ASP A 100 20.55 23.50 -10.69
N LEU A 101 20.22 23.16 -9.43
CA LEU A 101 21.17 23.16 -8.32
C LEU A 101 21.85 21.81 -8.09
N HIS A 102 21.13 20.73 -8.29
CA HIS A 102 21.58 19.37 -7.93
C HIS A 102 21.56 18.42 -9.12
N GLY A 103 21.15 18.87 -10.31
CA GLY A 103 20.99 18.01 -11.48
C GLY A 103 19.92 16.93 -11.28
N PRO A 104 19.85 15.94 -12.20
CA PRO A 104 18.87 14.86 -12.12
C PRO A 104 18.97 14.01 -10.84
N ILE A 105 20.18 13.90 -10.26
CA ILE A 105 20.39 13.12 -9.02
C ILE A 105 19.62 13.72 -7.83
N GLY A 106 19.43 15.05 -7.80
CA GLY A 106 18.66 15.73 -6.77
C GLY A 106 17.17 15.36 -6.76
N LEU A 107 16.65 14.82 -7.86
CA LEU A 107 15.27 14.33 -7.95
C LEU A 107 15.06 12.94 -7.35
N LEU A 108 16.15 12.17 -7.16
CA LEU A 108 16.04 10.78 -6.72
C LEU A 108 15.32 10.63 -5.38
N PRO A 109 15.59 11.44 -4.33
CA PRO A 109 14.91 11.25 -3.06
C PRO A 109 13.40 11.42 -3.18
N SER A 110 12.91 12.46 -3.88
CA SER A 110 11.46 12.66 -4.14
C SER A 110 10.86 11.57 -5.03
N LEU A 111 11.55 11.10 -6.07
CA LEU A 111 11.06 9.98 -6.89
C LEU A 111 10.90 8.69 -6.06
N VAL A 112 11.88 8.41 -5.19
CA VAL A 112 11.86 7.26 -4.29
C VAL A 112 10.77 7.41 -3.24
N THR A 113 10.63 8.58 -2.61
CA THR A 113 9.63 8.78 -1.55
C THR A 113 8.24 8.91 -2.12
N ASP A 114 7.98 9.86 -2.99
CA ASP A 114 6.62 10.25 -3.39
C ASP A 114 6.09 9.27 -4.43
N GLY A 115 6.92 8.92 -5.42
CA GLY A 115 6.61 7.88 -6.40
C GLY A 115 6.52 6.49 -5.76
N GLY A 116 7.45 6.16 -4.86
CA GLY A 116 7.40 4.91 -4.10
C GLY A 116 6.17 4.83 -3.20
N ALA A 117 5.83 5.92 -2.50
CA ALA A 117 4.65 5.98 -1.64
C ALA A 117 3.35 5.83 -2.43
N LEU A 118 3.29 6.37 -3.65
CA LEU A 118 2.14 6.15 -4.54
C LEU A 118 1.98 4.67 -4.88
N VAL A 119 3.06 4.01 -5.31
CA VAL A 119 3.05 2.57 -5.62
C VAL A 119 2.67 1.75 -4.38
N LEU A 120 3.23 2.08 -3.22
CA LEU A 120 2.96 1.38 -1.96
C LEU A 120 1.49 1.52 -1.56
N THR A 121 0.95 2.74 -1.64
CA THR A 121 -0.44 3.05 -1.34
C THR A 121 -1.38 2.21 -2.20
N LEU A 122 -1.15 2.19 -3.52
CA LEU A 122 -1.94 1.39 -4.45
C LEU A 122 -1.85 -0.11 -4.15
N ALA A 123 -0.66 -0.63 -3.83
CA ALA A 123 -0.47 -2.03 -3.47
C ALA A 123 -1.22 -2.41 -2.17
N LEU A 124 -1.19 -1.54 -1.15
CA LEU A 124 -1.90 -1.74 0.11
C LEU A 124 -3.42 -1.73 -0.08
N LEU A 125 -3.95 -0.79 -0.85
CA LEU A 125 -5.37 -0.70 -1.19
C LEU A 125 -5.81 -1.92 -2.00
N TRP A 126 -5.06 -2.26 -3.05
CA TRP A 126 -5.32 -3.44 -3.86
C TRP A 126 -5.39 -4.70 -3.01
N TRP A 127 -4.40 -4.94 -2.15
CA TRP A 127 -4.38 -6.10 -1.27
C TRP A 127 -5.59 -6.10 -0.31
N ARG A 128 -5.94 -4.95 0.27
CA ARG A 128 -7.03 -4.82 1.23
C ARG A 128 -8.41 -5.10 0.63
N PHE A 129 -8.60 -4.77 -0.65
CA PHE A 129 -9.87 -4.89 -1.36
C PHE A 129 -9.93 -6.07 -2.35
N SER A 130 -8.82 -6.78 -2.56
CA SER A 130 -8.77 -7.96 -3.43
C SER A 130 -9.70 -9.07 -2.92
N PRO A 131 -10.59 -9.62 -3.77
CA PRO A 131 -11.53 -10.69 -3.39
C PRO A 131 -10.86 -11.99 -2.91
N SER A 132 -9.61 -12.21 -3.29
CA SER A 132 -8.85 -13.45 -3.07
C SER A 132 -8.52 -13.76 -1.60
N GLY A 133 -8.83 -12.87 -0.66
CA GLY A 133 -8.65 -13.07 0.78
C GLY A 133 -9.84 -13.74 1.49
N ARG A 134 -10.98 -13.96 0.82
CA ARG A 134 -12.10 -14.72 1.40
C ARG A 134 -11.79 -16.20 1.29
N THR A 135 -11.16 -16.78 2.31
CA THR A 135 -11.21 -18.24 2.50
C THR A 135 -12.67 -18.65 2.43
N PRO A 136 -13.07 -19.58 1.53
CA PRO A 136 -14.40 -20.14 1.54
C PRO A 136 -14.69 -20.66 2.96
N PRO A 137 -15.93 -20.49 3.47
CA PRO A 137 -16.27 -21.09 4.75
C PRO A 137 -15.91 -22.58 4.72
N PRO A 138 -15.35 -23.14 5.82
CA PRO A 138 -15.07 -24.57 5.88
C PRO A 138 -16.37 -25.30 5.53
N ARG A 139 -16.32 -26.16 4.49
CA ARG A 139 -17.47 -26.99 4.14
C ARG A 139 -17.87 -27.76 5.39
N ALA A 140 -19.13 -27.60 5.81
CA ALA A 140 -19.66 -28.32 6.94
C ALA A 140 -19.36 -29.82 6.75
N PRO A 141 -18.69 -30.49 7.71
CA PRO A 141 -18.50 -31.92 7.64
C PRO A 141 -19.86 -32.58 7.88
N GLY A 142 -20.55 -33.05 6.82
CA GLY A 142 -21.77 -33.82 7.06
C GLY A 142 -22.79 -34.11 5.95
N THR A 143 -22.58 -33.78 4.67
CA THR A 143 -23.60 -34.09 3.63
C THR A 143 -23.04 -34.84 2.43
N ALA A 144 -22.20 -35.85 2.69
CA ALA A 144 -21.75 -36.79 1.67
C ALA A 144 -21.69 -38.23 2.19
N ALA A 145 -22.80 -38.76 2.71
CA ALA A 145 -23.00 -40.20 2.85
C ALA A 145 -24.48 -40.51 3.06
N GLY A 146 -25.19 -40.97 2.02
CA GLY A 146 -26.49 -41.60 2.23
C GLY A 146 -27.51 -41.38 1.12
N THR A 147 -27.23 -41.79 -0.12
CA THR A 147 -28.29 -42.13 -1.10
C THR A 147 -27.72 -42.87 -2.32
N ARG A 148 -27.12 -44.06 -2.10
CA ARG A 148 -26.91 -45.05 -3.20
C ARG A 148 -26.99 -46.48 -2.69
N THR A 149 -28.14 -46.87 -2.12
CA THR A 149 -28.46 -48.30 -1.94
C THR A 149 -29.97 -48.52 -2.00
N ALA A 150 -30.58 -48.30 -3.16
CA ALA A 150 -31.96 -48.71 -3.42
C ALA A 150 -32.16 -48.99 -4.92
N ALA A 151 -31.37 -49.92 -5.48
CA ALA A 151 -31.55 -50.38 -6.85
C ALA A 151 -30.98 -51.79 -7.06
N ARG A 152 -31.38 -52.79 -6.25
CA ARG A 152 -31.15 -54.21 -6.59
C ARG A 152 -31.93 -55.21 -5.72
N SER A 153 -33.26 -55.27 -5.86
CA SER A 153 -34.03 -56.50 -5.56
C SER A 153 -35.50 -56.36 -5.96
N ALA A 154 -35.79 -56.38 -7.26
CA ALA A 154 -37.14 -56.64 -7.76
C ALA A 154 -37.00 -57.51 -9.01
N GLY A 155 -37.08 -58.82 -8.83
CA GLY A 155 -36.92 -59.77 -9.93
C GLY A 155 -36.99 -61.22 -9.47
N SER A 156 -38.19 -61.68 -9.13
CA SER A 156 -38.64 -63.06 -9.39
C SER A 156 -40.11 -63.22 -8.97
N THR A 157 -41.01 -62.98 -9.91
CA THR A 157 -42.41 -63.40 -9.86
C THR A 157 -42.46 -64.93 -10.12
N PRO A 158 -43.02 -65.76 -9.22
CA PRO A 158 -43.33 -67.15 -9.55
C PRO A 158 -44.65 -67.24 -10.36
N PRO A 159 -44.81 -68.25 -11.23
CA PRO A 159 -45.99 -68.42 -12.08
C PRO A 159 -47.20 -68.99 -11.30
N PRO A 160 -48.44 -68.75 -11.76
CA PRO A 160 -49.66 -69.38 -11.23
C PRO A 160 -50.01 -70.68 -11.98
N PRO A 161 -51.17 -71.31 -11.73
CA PRO A 161 -51.53 -72.13 -10.57
C PRO A 161 -51.80 -73.60 -10.99
N GLY A 162 -51.72 -74.54 -10.03
CA GLY A 162 -52.12 -75.93 -10.24
C GLY A 162 -53.28 -76.32 -9.33
N THR A 163 -54.46 -76.53 -9.94
CA THR A 163 -55.65 -77.16 -9.35
C THR A 163 -55.57 -78.68 -9.46
N ALA A 164 -55.69 -79.42 -8.36
CA ALA A 164 -56.14 -80.82 -8.21
C ALA A 164 -55.78 -81.27 -6.78
N GLY A 165 -56.61 -81.88 -5.96
CA GLY A 165 -58.01 -82.33 -6.00
C GLY A 165 -58.35 -82.86 -4.61
#